data_AF-A0AAU9T077-F1
#
_entry.id   AF-A0AAU9T077-F1
#
_cell.length_a   1.000
_cell.length_b   1.000
_cell.length_c   1.000
_cell.angle_alpha   90.00
_cell.angle_beta   90.00
_cell.angle_gamma   90.00
#
_symmetry.space_group_name_H-M   'P 1'
#
loop_
_entity.id
_entity.type
_entity.pdbx_description
1 polymer ?
#
loop_
_entity_poly.entity_id
_entity_poly.type
_entity_poly.pdbx_seq_one_letter_code
_entity_poly.pdbx_strand_id
1 'polypeptide(L)'
;MAEEASELRPPRRLIGVESKRKKLKLQEQRERLYGDRDEDDDDSDDAERDESVSYWFDLNVGNRKRLISTWGDNYEIDLFGRLGLHCYNLQKGTNLKFVRWEKHGIESTAHVRNFITLEAKDEVSDSLLSFQTMLSDASYVPGSFKWTTCACRLRGNERVDDTWDDKAVADFYKVAMPKWSSVEHLASENLKYYVVQDSELQENDWLHLFTEIAFYAKKRRLLPASPPVEIEKVVVVTEEDTADAREKLRAKNAVFYISYKCEDEDHKATIRRTMDGKPEHMRLEVASDFKG
;
A
#
# COMPACT_ATOMS: atom_id res chain seq x y z
N MET A 1 -12.13 66.26 -14.89
CA MET A 1 -13.01 65.47 -13.99
C MET A 1 -12.87 64.04 -14.43
N ALA A 2 -12.18 63.25 -13.62
CA ALA A 2 -11.93 61.83 -13.85
C ALA A 2 -12.92 61.05 -12.99
N GLU A 3 -13.61 60.08 -13.57
CA GLU A 3 -14.56 59.21 -12.88
C GLU A 3 -14.17 57.74 -13.14
N GLU A 4 -14.28 56.96 -12.08
CA GLU A 4 -13.58 55.71 -11.77
C GLU A 4 -13.87 54.52 -12.69
N ALA A 5 -12.82 53.76 -12.99
CA ALA A 5 -12.92 52.39 -13.50
C ALA A 5 -13.14 51.43 -12.32
N SER A 6 -14.29 50.75 -12.28
CA SER A 6 -14.57 49.68 -11.31
C SER A 6 -13.91 48.36 -11.75
N GLU A 7 -12.86 47.94 -11.03
CA GLU A 7 -12.28 46.60 -11.15
C GLU A 7 -13.21 45.53 -10.56
N LEU A 8 -13.73 44.65 -11.43
CA LEU A 8 -14.41 43.41 -11.04
C LEU A 8 -13.39 42.40 -10.48
N ARG A 9 -13.42 42.16 -9.17
CA ARG A 9 -12.69 41.05 -8.53
C ARG A 9 -13.31 39.70 -8.92
N PRO A 10 -12.51 38.65 -9.18
CA PRO A 10 -13.04 37.31 -9.37
C PRO A 10 -13.50 36.68 -8.04
N PRO A 11 -14.46 35.74 -8.05
CA PRO A 11 -15.02 35.17 -6.83
C PRO A 11 -14.00 34.29 -6.10
N ARG A 12 -13.86 34.52 -4.79
CA ARG A 12 -13.07 33.68 -3.87
C ARG A 12 -13.67 32.26 -3.84
N ARG A 13 -12.92 31.27 -4.33
CA ARG A 13 -13.30 29.84 -4.31
C ARG A 13 -13.53 29.34 -2.87
N LEU A 14 -14.61 28.59 -2.69
CA LEU A 14 -15.13 27.96 -1.46
C LEU A 14 -14.29 26.77 -0.95
N ILE A 15 -12.96 26.85 -0.98
CA ILE A 15 -12.07 25.72 -0.64
C ILE A 15 -12.15 25.37 0.87
N GLY A 16 -12.49 26.35 1.72
CA GLY A 16 -12.62 26.14 3.17
C GLY A 16 -13.87 25.38 3.62
N VAL A 17 -14.93 25.35 2.81
CA VAL A 17 -16.23 24.77 3.21
C VAL A 17 -16.25 23.26 2.98
N GLU A 18 -15.67 22.78 1.88
CA GLU A 18 -15.56 21.34 1.61
C GLU A 18 -14.61 20.63 2.58
N SER A 19 -13.49 21.28 2.92
CA SER A 19 -12.53 20.74 3.90
C SER A 19 -13.14 20.62 5.31
N LYS A 20 -13.94 21.62 5.72
CA LYS A 20 -14.70 21.58 6.98
C LYS A 20 -15.80 20.51 6.94
N ARG A 21 -16.52 20.36 5.82
CA ARG A 21 -17.53 19.30 5.66
C ARG A 21 -16.94 17.90 5.68
N LYS A 22 -15.74 17.69 5.11
CA LYS A 22 -15.03 16.40 5.18
C LYS A 22 -14.55 16.08 6.60
N LYS A 23 -14.00 17.07 7.32
CA LYS A 23 -13.63 16.89 8.74
C LYS A 23 -14.84 16.59 9.63
N LEU A 24 -15.96 17.27 9.39
CA LEU A 24 -17.21 17.04 10.12
C LEU A 24 -17.76 15.63 9.85
N LYS A 25 -17.75 15.17 8.59
CA LYS A 25 -18.15 13.79 8.25
C LYS A 25 -17.26 12.73 8.92
N LEU A 26 -15.95 12.97 8.99
CA LEU A 26 -15.02 12.07 9.68
C LEU A 26 -15.24 12.08 11.20
N GLN A 27 -15.59 13.24 11.78
CA GLN A 27 -15.92 13.36 13.20
C GLN A 27 -17.26 12.71 13.54
N GLU A 28 -18.30 12.88 12.71
CA GLU A 28 -19.59 12.20 12.84
C GLU A 28 -19.45 10.68 12.67
N GLN A 29 -18.54 10.21 11.81
CA GLN A 29 -18.20 8.78 11.71
C GLN A 29 -17.49 8.27 12.97
N ARG A 30 -16.62 9.08 13.60
CA ARG A 30 -15.99 8.73 14.89
C ARG A 30 -17.03 8.70 16.02
N GLU A 31 -17.92 9.68 16.11
CA GLU A 31 -18.97 9.70 17.13
C GLU A 31 -19.97 8.55 16.96
N ARG A 32 -20.24 8.08 15.74
CA ARG A 32 -21.01 6.83 15.52
C ARG A 32 -20.24 5.55 15.88
N LEU A 33 -18.90 5.56 15.82
CA LEU A 33 -18.07 4.43 16.22
C LEU A 33 -17.88 4.34 17.75
N TYR A 34 -18.02 5.45 18.47
CA TYR A 34 -17.73 5.55 19.91
C TYR A 34 -18.92 6.03 20.76
N GLY A 35 -20.10 6.20 20.18
CA GLY A 35 -21.33 6.56 20.87
C GLY A 35 -21.94 5.34 21.56
N ASP A 36 -22.00 5.42 22.88
CA ASP A 36 -22.66 4.53 23.84
C ASP A 36 -21.96 3.19 24.11
N ARG A 37 -21.26 3.14 25.25
CA ARG A 37 -21.00 1.89 25.98
C ARG A 37 -22.27 1.54 26.72
N ASP A 38 -23.02 0.59 26.20
CA ASP A 38 -23.89 -0.23 27.04
C ASP A 38 -23.09 -1.46 27.48
N GLU A 39 -23.03 -1.65 28.80
CA GLU A 39 -22.49 -2.82 29.48
C GLU A 39 -23.46 -4.01 29.31
N ASP A 40 -22.88 -5.20 29.24
CA ASP A 40 -23.45 -6.55 29.37
C ASP A 40 -24.03 -7.23 28.11
N ASP A 41 -23.33 -8.28 27.64
CA ASP A 41 -23.86 -9.66 27.60
C ASP A 41 -22.76 -10.69 27.21
N ASP A 42 -22.99 -11.92 27.66
CA ASP A 42 -22.13 -13.10 27.92
C ASP A 42 -21.45 -13.79 26.70
N ASP A 43 -20.77 -13.04 25.82
CA ASP A 43 -20.12 -13.55 24.59
C ASP A 43 -18.56 -13.65 24.67
N SER A 44 -17.95 -13.45 25.85
CA SER A 44 -16.49 -13.30 25.97
C SER A 44 -15.70 -14.54 25.55
N ASP A 45 -16.19 -15.73 25.86
CA ASP A 45 -15.45 -16.98 25.66
C ASP A 45 -15.41 -17.40 24.17
N ASP A 46 -16.49 -17.14 23.43
CA ASP A 46 -16.55 -17.41 21.99
C ASP A 46 -15.75 -16.37 21.18
N ALA A 47 -15.75 -15.10 21.62
CA ALA A 47 -14.92 -14.05 21.03
C ALA A 47 -13.42 -14.32 21.22
N GLU A 48 -12.98 -14.67 22.44
CA GLU A 48 -11.57 -15.03 22.70
C GLU A 48 -11.13 -16.27 21.91
N ARG A 49 -12.04 -17.23 21.72
CA ARG A 49 -11.79 -18.42 20.90
C ARG A 49 -11.67 -18.07 19.41
N ASP A 50 -12.56 -17.24 18.85
CA ASP A 50 -12.53 -16.81 17.43
C ASP A 50 -11.35 -15.84 17.15
N GLU A 51 -10.92 -15.04 18.16
CA GLU A 51 -9.70 -14.22 18.14
C GLU A 51 -8.45 -15.10 17.95
N SER A 52 -8.36 -16.21 18.69
CA SER A 52 -7.22 -17.15 18.60
C SER A 52 -7.16 -17.92 17.27
N VAL A 53 -8.31 -18.13 16.63
CA VAL A 53 -8.43 -18.98 15.42
C VAL A 53 -8.25 -18.17 14.14
N SER A 54 -8.74 -16.92 14.09
CA SER A 54 -8.73 -16.11 12.88
C SER A 54 -7.75 -14.93 12.90
N TYR A 55 -7.00 -14.71 13.98
CA TYR A 55 -6.06 -13.58 14.14
C TYR A 55 -6.66 -12.25 13.64
N TRP A 56 -7.86 -11.91 14.13
CA TRP A 56 -8.63 -10.70 13.79
C TRP A 56 -9.15 -10.57 12.36
N PHE A 57 -8.86 -11.50 11.45
CA PHE A 57 -9.38 -11.44 10.07
C PHE A 57 -10.90 -11.60 9.96
N ASP A 58 -11.50 -12.30 10.93
CA ASP A 58 -12.94 -12.53 10.97
C ASP A 58 -13.66 -11.70 12.04
N LEU A 59 -12.99 -10.75 12.71
CA LEU A 59 -13.55 -9.98 13.82
C LEU A 59 -13.46 -8.47 13.61
N ASN A 60 -14.50 -7.76 14.02
CA ASN A 60 -14.49 -6.32 14.13
C ASN A 60 -13.84 -5.94 15.46
N VAL A 61 -12.66 -5.34 15.40
CA VAL A 61 -11.84 -4.99 16.57
C VAL A 61 -12.57 -4.06 17.55
N GLY A 62 -13.46 -3.20 17.06
CA GLY A 62 -14.15 -2.20 17.89
C GLY A 62 -15.24 -2.77 18.80
N ASN A 63 -15.89 -3.86 18.40
CA ASN A 63 -17.00 -4.46 19.15
C ASN A 63 -16.90 -5.98 19.31
N ARG A 64 -15.77 -6.57 18.90
CA ARG A 64 -15.48 -8.02 18.91
C ARG A 64 -16.54 -8.89 18.22
N LYS A 65 -17.37 -8.31 17.36
CA LYS A 65 -18.36 -9.05 16.57
C LYS A 65 -17.74 -9.59 15.30
N ARG A 66 -18.22 -10.75 14.84
CA ARG A 66 -17.80 -11.33 13.56
C ARG A 66 -18.03 -10.35 12.40
N LEU A 67 -16.99 -10.14 11.59
CA LEU A 67 -17.07 -9.37 10.35
C LEU A 67 -17.97 -10.10 9.35
N ILE A 68 -19.06 -9.44 9.00
CA ILE A 68 -19.93 -9.84 7.89
C ILE A 68 -19.20 -9.51 6.59
N SER A 69 -19.26 -10.40 5.62
CA SER A 69 -18.74 -10.12 4.28
C SER A 69 -19.58 -9.02 3.64
N THR A 70 -18.94 -7.92 3.28
CA THR A 70 -19.63 -6.73 2.75
C THR A 70 -19.24 -6.38 1.32
N TRP A 71 -18.29 -7.11 0.71
CA TRP A 71 -17.86 -6.95 -0.69
C TRP A 71 -17.79 -5.48 -1.12
N GLY A 72 -16.65 -4.81 -0.92
CA GLY A 72 -16.56 -3.39 -1.23
C GLY A 72 -15.61 -3.04 -2.37
N ASP A 73 -15.58 -1.75 -2.68
CA ASP A 73 -14.89 -1.12 -3.82
C ASP A 73 -13.93 -0.01 -3.36
N ASN A 74 -13.58 0.02 -2.07
CA ASN A 74 -12.64 1.01 -1.55
C ASN A 74 -11.24 0.75 -2.09
N TYR A 75 -10.78 1.67 -2.92
CA TYR A 75 -9.51 1.60 -3.62
C TYR A 75 -8.28 1.49 -2.68
N GLU A 76 -8.30 2.10 -1.49
CA GLU A 76 -7.19 1.96 -0.53
C GLU A 76 -7.08 0.50 -0.03
N ILE A 77 -8.22 -0.13 0.23
CA ILE A 77 -8.29 -1.52 0.67
C ILE A 77 -7.84 -2.46 -0.46
N ASP A 78 -8.21 -2.16 -1.71
CA ASP A 78 -7.71 -2.89 -2.88
C ASP A 78 -6.18 -2.85 -2.96
N LEU A 79 -5.58 -1.66 -2.76
CA LEU A 79 -4.12 -1.51 -2.76
C LEU A 79 -3.45 -2.34 -1.66
N PHE A 80 -4.05 -2.39 -0.47
CA PHE A 80 -3.54 -3.25 0.61
C PHE A 80 -3.56 -4.72 0.23
N GLY A 81 -4.71 -5.22 -0.26
CA GLY A 81 -4.88 -6.61 -0.67
C GLY A 81 -3.94 -7.00 -1.82
N ARG A 82 -3.83 -6.16 -2.85
CA ARG A 82 -2.91 -6.35 -3.99
C ARG A 82 -1.45 -6.38 -3.54
N LEU A 83 -1.06 -5.54 -2.57
CA LEU A 83 0.30 -5.54 -2.03
C LEU A 83 0.62 -6.82 -1.25
N GLY A 84 -0.34 -7.33 -0.46
CA GLY A 84 -0.20 -8.62 0.21
C GLY A 84 -0.08 -9.78 -0.79
N LEU A 85 -0.90 -9.78 -1.83
CA LEU A 85 -0.85 -10.79 -2.88
C LEU A 85 0.49 -10.78 -3.63
N HIS A 86 1.05 -9.59 -3.90
CA HIS A 86 2.39 -9.44 -4.45
C HIS A 86 3.47 -10.04 -3.55
N CYS A 87 3.41 -9.77 -2.23
CA CYS A 87 4.33 -10.36 -1.27
C CYS A 87 4.32 -11.89 -1.35
N TYR A 88 3.13 -12.49 -1.33
CA TYR A 88 2.97 -13.95 -1.43
C TYR A 88 3.49 -14.50 -2.75
N ASN A 89 3.10 -13.90 -3.88
CA ASN A 89 3.54 -14.30 -5.22
C ASN A 89 5.07 -14.27 -5.33
N LEU A 90 5.71 -13.22 -4.83
CA LEU A 90 7.16 -13.07 -4.84
C LEU A 90 7.86 -14.14 -3.98
N GLN A 91 7.33 -14.45 -2.78
CA GLN A 91 7.94 -15.42 -1.87
C GLN A 91 7.71 -16.88 -2.29
N LYS A 92 6.55 -17.19 -2.88
CA LYS A 92 6.15 -18.55 -3.27
C LYS A 92 6.41 -18.87 -4.74
N GLY A 93 6.73 -17.88 -5.56
CA GLY A 93 6.87 -18.04 -7.01
C GLY A 93 5.54 -18.34 -7.70
N THR A 94 4.44 -17.79 -7.19
CA THR A 94 3.09 -17.93 -7.77
C THR A 94 2.70 -16.68 -8.57
N ASN A 95 1.55 -16.74 -9.25
CA ASN A 95 1.00 -15.62 -10.02
C ASN A 95 -0.51 -15.48 -9.78
N LEU A 96 -0.92 -15.46 -8.51
CA LEU A 96 -2.32 -15.25 -8.15
C LEU A 96 -2.74 -13.82 -8.50
N LYS A 97 -3.93 -13.66 -9.08
CA LYS A 97 -4.49 -12.36 -9.48
C LYS A 97 -5.54 -11.90 -8.50
N PHE A 98 -5.50 -10.62 -8.14
CA PHE A 98 -6.52 -10.02 -7.26
C PHE A 98 -7.85 -9.93 -8.02
N VAL A 99 -8.94 -10.35 -7.38
CA VAL A 99 -10.30 -10.21 -7.92
C VAL A 99 -11.03 -9.06 -7.22
N ARG A 100 -11.16 -9.15 -5.88
CA ARG A 100 -11.83 -8.18 -5.02
C ARG A 100 -11.60 -8.50 -3.55
N TRP A 101 -11.80 -7.53 -2.65
CA TRP A 101 -11.85 -7.82 -1.22
C TRP A 101 -13.28 -8.13 -0.74
N GLU A 102 -13.37 -9.03 0.25
CA GLU A 102 -14.62 -9.52 0.82
C GLU A 102 -14.93 -8.95 2.21
N LYS A 103 -13.88 -8.77 3.01
CA LYS A 103 -13.93 -8.28 4.39
C LYS A 103 -12.74 -7.38 4.68
N HIS A 104 -12.98 -6.37 5.51
CA HIS A 104 -11.96 -5.47 6.02
C HIS A 104 -12.19 -5.16 7.49
N GLY A 105 -11.17 -5.39 8.31
CA GLY A 105 -11.10 -4.98 9.70
C GLY A 105 -9.96 -3.99 9.91
N ILE A 106 -10.10 -3.13 10.91
CA ILE A 106 -9.08 -2.15 11.28
C ILE A 106 -8.79 -2.27 12.78
N GLU A 107 -7.52 -2.39 13.14
CA GLU A 107 -7.02 -2.17 14.51
C GLU A 107 -6.19 -0.89 14.52
N SER A 108 -6.48 0.03 15.44
CA SER A 108 -5.74 1.28 15.60
C SER A 108 -5.07 1.32 16.97
N THR A 109 -3.78 0.99 17.01
CA THR A 109 -2.94 1.12 18.21
C THR A 109 -1.89 2.22 18.00
N ALA A 110 -0.59 1.92 18.11
CA ALA A 110 0.51 2.81 17.73
C ALA A 110 0.70 2.90 16.20
N HIS A 111 0.16 1.92 15.48
CA HIS A 111 0.05 1.86 14.02
C HIS A 111 -1.40 1.51 13.65
N VAL A 112 -1.76 1.72 12.39
CA VAL A 112 -3.05 1.23 11.88
C VAL A 112 -2.81 -0.07 11.14
N ARG A 113 -3.41 -1.14 11.64
CA ARG A 113 -3.39 -2.47 11.03
C ARG A 113 -4.70 -2.68 10.30
N ASN A 114 -4.59 -3.14 9.06
CA ASN A 114 -5.71 -3.48 8.21
C ASN A 114 -5.69 -4.99 8.00
N PHE A 115 -6.80 -5.63 8.29
CA PHE A 115 -7.01 -7.07 8.08
C PHE A 115 -7.95 -7.22 6.90
N ILE A 116 -7.44 -7.69 5.78
CA ILE A 116 -8.21 -7.87 4.55
C ILE A 116 -8.39 -9.36 4.29
N THR A 117 -9.63 -9.79 4.03
CA THR A 117 -9.91 -11.05 3.34
C THR A 117 -10.35 -10.73 1.92
N LEU A 118 -9.78 -11.41 0.92
CA LEU A 118 -9.99 -11.14 -0.50
C LEU A 118 -10.09 -12.44 -1.31
N GLU A 119 -10.67 -12.34 -2.50
CA GLU A 119 -10.66 -13.39 -3.51
C GLU A 119 -9.46 -13.18 -4.44
N ALA A 120 -8.67 -14.24 -4.60
CA ALA A 120 -7.58 -14.32 -5.57
C ALA A 120 -7.88 -15.41 -6.59
N LYS A 121 -7.56 -15.17 -7.86
CA LYS A 121 -7.72 -16.14 -8.94
C LYS A 121 -6.37 -16.79 -9.26
N ASP A 122 -6.34 -18.11 -9.28
CA ASP A 122 -5.27 -18.87 -9.93
C ASP A 122 -5.65 -19.07 -11.41
N GLU A 123 -4.91 -18.42 -12.31
CA GLU A 123 -5.17 -18.52 -13.75
C GLU A 123 -4.84 -19.90 -14.33
N VAL A 124 -3.99 -20.69 -13.66
CA VAL A 124 -3.60 -22.03 -14.13
C VAL A 124 -4.71 -23.05 -13.84
N SER A 125 -5.29 -23.00 -12.65
CA SER A 125 -6.37 -23.90 -12.24
C SER A 125 -7.78 -23.33 -12.43
N ASP A 126 -7.88 -22.09 -12.92
CA ASP A 126 -9.12 -21.31 -13.02
C ASP A 126 -9.94 -21.27 -11.70
N SER A 127 -9.23 -21.35 -10.56
CA SER A 127 -9.85 -21.46 -9.24
C SER A 127 -9.84 -20.12 -8.51
N LEU A 128 -10.94 -19.83 -7.81
CA LEU A 128 -11.00 -18.73 -6.83
C LEU A 128 -10.56 -19.22 -5.46
N LEU A 129 -9.65 -18.48 -4.85
CA LEU A 129 -9.03 -18.79 -3.57
C LEU A 129 -9.30 -17.65 -2.59
N SER A 130 -9.68 -18.02 -1.36
CA SER A 130 -9.77 -17.05 -0.27
C SER A 130 -8.38 -16.76 0.26
N PHE A 131 -8.02 -15.48 0.31
CA PHE A 131 -6.70 -14.99 0.68
C PHE A 131 -6.82 -13.93 1.76
N GLN A 132 -5.83 -13.86 2.65
CA GLN A 132 -5.80 -12.96 3.80
C GLN A 132 -4.53 -12.11 3.76
N THR A 133 -4.69 -10.79 3.96
CA THR A 133 -3.59 -9.83 4.04
C THR A 133 -3.70 -9.00 5.32
N MET A 134 -2.67 -9.02 6.17
CA MET A 134 -2.53 -8.06 7.26
C MET A 134 -1.49 -7.01 6.87
N LEU A 135 -1.90 -5.74 6.86
CA LEU A 135 -1.04 -4.62 6.51
C LEU A 135 -0.97 -3.59 7.65
N SER A 136 0.22 -3.33 8.13
CA SER A 136 0.53 -2.27 9.08
C SER A 136 0.93 -0.99 8.35
N ASP A 137 0.20 0.08 8.60
CA ASP A 137 0.47 1.42 8.10
C ASP A 137 1.07 2.30 9.21
N ALA A 138 2.32 2.68 8.99
CA ALA A 138 3.10 3.51 9.91
C ALA A 138 3.33 4.94 9.39
N SER A 139 2.57 5.38 8.38
CA SER A 139 2.82 6.65 7.66
C SER A 139 2.28 7.90 8.37
N TYR A 140 2.10 7.87 9.68
CA TYR A 140 1.64 9.01 10.48
C TYR A 140 2.71 10.11 10.63
N VAL A 141 3.97 9.80 10.32
CA VAL A 141 5.05 10.79 10.27
C VAL A 141 4.97 11.54 8.93
N PRO A 142 4.80 12.88 8.94
CA PRO A 142 4.76 13.67 7.71
C PRO A 142 6.00 13.43 6.85
N GLY A 143 5.81 13.07 5.59
CA GLY A 143 6.88 12.89 4.61
C GLY A 143 7.40 11.46 4.45
N SER A 144 6.89 10.47 5.20
CA SER A 144 7.22 9.06 5.00
C SER A 144 5.96 8.23 4.74
N PHE A 145 5.87 7.62 3.56
CA PHE A 145 4.84 6.62 3.27
C PHE A 145 5.48 5.23 3.42
N LYS A 146 5.03 4.47 4.41
CA LYS A 146 5.56 3.14 4.76
C LYS A 146 4.43 2.18 5.08
N TRP A 147 4.27 1.18 4.23
CA TRP A 147 3.36 0.06 4.42
C TRP A 147 4.14 -1.22 4.65
N THR A 148 3.73 -1.99 5.65
CA THR A 148 4.35 -3.28 5.97
C THR A 148 3.29 -4.37 5.88
N THR A 149 3.46 -5.30 4.96
CA THR A 149 2.71 -6.56 4.94
C THR A 149 3.29 -7.42 6.06
N CYS A 150 2.44 -7.77 7.02
CA CYS A 150 2.77 -8.60 8.18
C CYS A 150 2.17 -10.01 8.05
N ALA A 151 1.14 -10.17 7.22
CA ALA A 151 0.63 -11.48 6.81
C ALA A 151 0.13 -11.42 5.36
N CYS A 152 0.35 -12.49 4.60
CA CYS A 152 -0.16 -12.66 3.25
C CYS A 152 -0.21 -14.14 2.91
N ARG A 153 -1.41 -14.75 3.01
CA ARG A 153 -1.56 -16.21 2.94
C ARG A 153 -2.91 -16.61 2.37
N LEU A 154 -3.01 -17.84 1.85
CA LEU A 154 -4.30 -18.49 1.66
C LEU A 154 -4.99 -18.62 3.03
N ARG A 155 -6.31 -18.43 3.08
CA ARG A 155 -7.06 -18.40 4.33
C ARG A 155 -6.79 -19.64 5.18
N GLY A 156 -6.47 -19.41 6.46
CA GLY A 156 -6.17 -20.46 7.42
C GLY A 156 -6.12 -19.92 8.84
N ASN A 157 -5.75 -20.79 9.79
CA ASN A 157 -5.77 -20.50 11.24
C ASN A 157 -4.35 -20.44 11.84
N GLU A 158 -3.34 -20.22 11.00
CA GLU A 158 -1.95 -20.13 11.44
C GLU A 158 -1.74 -18.83 12.20
N ARG A 159 -0.92 -18.87 13.25
CA ARG A 159 -0.53 -17.65 13.97
C ARG A 159 0.20 -16.70 13.04
N VAL A 160 0.03 -15.40 13.27
CA VAL A 160 0.79 -14.37 12.57
C VAL A 160 1.97 -13.96 13.45
N ASP A 161 3.18 -14.04 12.91
CA ASP A 161 4.30 -13.28 13.43
C ASP A 161 4.18 -11.90 12.80
N ASP A 162 3.92 -10.86 13.58
CA ASP A 162 3.74 -9.50 13.07
C ASP A 162 4.94 -8.60 13.40
N THR A 163 5.99 -9.18 13.97
CA THR A 163 7.16 -8.47 14.47
C THR A 163 8.22 -8.39 13.38
N TRP A 164 8.47 -7.18 12.89
CA TRP A 164 9.50 -6.94 11.88
C TRP A 164 10.92 -7.06 12.45
N ASP A 165 11.82 -7.77 11.75
CA ASP A 165 13.24 -7.86 12.12
C ASP A 165 14.10 -6.86 11.33
N ASP A 166 14.25 -5.64 11.87
CA ASP A 166 15.12 -4.62 11.26
C ASP A 166 16.60 -5.02 11.25
N LYS A 167 17.05 -6.02 12.02
CA LYS A 167 18.45 -6.48 12.00
C LYS A 167 18.76 -7.36 10.80
N ALA A 168 17.77 -8.10 10.30
CA ALA A 168 17.91 -9.00 9.16
C ALA A 168 17.94 -8.27 7.79
N VAL A 169 17.46 -7.02 7.74
CA VAL A 169 17.60 -6.17 6.55
C VAL A 169 19.06 -5.72 6.41
N ALA A 170 19.62 -5.72 5.20
CA ALA A 170 20.98 -5.23 4.97
C ALA A 170 21.06 -3.70 5.14
N ASP A 171 22.21 -3.22 5.64
CA ASP A 171 22.40 -1.80 5.98
C ASP A 171 22.26 -0.88 4.75
N PHE A 172 22.55 -1.39 3.55
CA PHE A 172 22.31 -0.69 2.29
C PHE A 172 20.85 -0.20 2.15
N TYR A 173 19.88 -0.95 2.66
CA TYR A 173 18.45 -0.60 2.57
C TYR A 173 17.91 0.16 3.79
N LYS A 174 18.72 0.38 4.84
CA LYS A 174 18.33 1.13 6.04
C LYS A 174 18.62 2.63 5.95
N VAL A 175 19.39 3.04 4.94
CA VAL A 175 19.75 4.45 4.73
C VAL A 175 18.55 5.28 4.29
N ALA A 176 18.67 6.61 4.33
CA ALA A 176 17.63 7.51 3.81
C ALA A 176 17.24 7.16 2.36
N MET A 177 15.98 7.43 1.98
CA MET A 177 15.53 7.16 0.61
C MET A 177 16.40 7.91 -0.40
N PRO A 178 17.01 7.21 -1.38
CA PRO A 178 17.92 7.84 -2.32
C PRO A 178 17.15 8.76 -3.26
N LYS A 179 17.79 9.84 -3.70
CA LYS A 179 17.17 10.82 -4.61
C LYS A 179 17.21 10.34 -6.05
N TRP A 180 16.20 10.73 -6.81
CA TRP A 180 16.14 10.45 -8.25
C TRP A 180 17.35 10.97 -9.03
N SER A 181 17.83 12.18 -8.71
CA SER A 181 18.94 12.82 -9.42
C SER A 181 20.26 12.04 -9.35
N SER A 182 20.39 11.14 -8.37
CA SER A 182 21.54 10.24 -8.28
C SER A 182 21.56 9.17 -9.38
N VAL A 183 20.43 8.89 -10.03
CA VAL A 183 20.30 7.80 -11.02
C VAL A 183 20.58 8.24 -12.45
N GLU A 184 20.27 9.50 -12.79
CA GLU A 184 20.37 10.01 -14.17
C GLU A 184 21.80 9.94 -14.73
N HIS A 185 22.82 10.01 -13.86
CA HIS A 185 24.22 9.89 -14.24
C HIS A 185 24.81 8.48 -14.11
N LEU A 186 24.18 7.59 -13.33
CA LEU A 186 24.78 6.30 -12.95
C LEU A 186 24.25 5.10 -13.76
N ALA A 187 23.09 5.24 -14.39
CA ALA A 187 22.45 4.14 -15.12
C ALA A 187 23.22 3.66 -16.36
N SER A 188 24.14 4.46 -16.91
CA SER A 188 24.94 4.08 -18.09
C SER A 188 26.27 3.39 -17.78
N GLU A 189 26.76 3.48 -16.53
CA GLU A 189 28.16 3.12 -16.21
C GLU A 189 28.30 2.05 -15.11
N ASN A 190 27.22 1.65 -14.44
CA ASN A 190 27.30 0.81 -13.24
C ASN A 190 26.36 -0.39 -13.31
N LEU A 191 26.92 -1.60 -13.17
CA LEU A 191 26.22 -2.90 -13.18
C LEU A 191 25.15 -3.04 -12.09
N LYS A 192 25.15 -2.14 -11.09
CA LYS A 192 24.13 -2.08 -10.04
C LYS A 192 22.77 -1.58 -10.54
N TYR A 193 22.73 -0.91 -11.69
CA TYR A 193 21.51 -0.34 -12.26
C TYR A 193 21.01 -1.22 -13.40
N TYR A 194 19.76 -1.66 -13.29
CA TYR A 194 19.06 -2.33 -14.38
C TYR A 194 17.92 -1.46 -14.88
N VAL A 195 17.96 -1.11 -16.17
CA VAL A 195 16.84 -0.44 -16.84
C VAL A 195 15.91 -1.52 -17.38
N VAL A 196 14.68 -1.53 -16.88
CA VAL A 196 13.65 -2.52 -17.25
C VAL A 196 13.20 -2.27 -18.69
N GLN A 197 13.09 -3.33 -19.48
CA GLN A 197 12.64 -3.26 -20.87
C GLN A 197 11.11 -3.21 -20.94
N ASP A 198 10.56 -2.64 -22.01
CA ASP A 198 9.10 -2.50 -22.20
C ASP A 198 8.36 -3.84 -22.17
N SER A 199 8.97 -4.91 -22.72
CA SER A 199 8.39 -6.26 -22.67
C SER A 199 8.28 -6.78 -21.23
N GLU A 200 9.25 -6.44 -20.37
CA GLU A 200 9.26 -6.86 -18.96
C GLU A 200 8.26 -6.05 -18.13
N LEU A 201 7.94 -4.81 -18.51
CA LEU A 201 6.89 -4.03 -17.84
C LEU A 201 5.53 -4.72 -17.95
N GLN A 202 5.23 -5.32 -19.09
CA GLN A 202 3.98 -6.07 -19.32
C GLN A 202 3.94 -7.38 -18.53
N GLU A 203 5.08 -8.06 -18.39
CA GLU A 203 5.19 -9.30 -17.62
C GLU A 203 5.16 -9.07 -16.09
N ASN A 204 5.49 -7.85 -15.66
CA ASN A 204 5.60 -7.46 -14.25
C ASN A 204 4.53 -6.43 -13.88
N ASP A 205 3.25 -6.84 -13.95
CA ASP A 205 2.08 -6.03 -13.60
C ASP A 205 2.16 -5.36 -12.21
N TRP A 206 2.89 -5.96 -11.27
CA TRP A 206 3.17 -5.38 -9.96
C TRP A 206 3.97 -4.05 -10.01
N LEU A 207 4.67 -3.75 -11.10
CA LEU A 207 5.28 -2.42 -11.32
C LEU A 207 4.21 -1.33 -11.49
N HIS A 208 3.07 -1.66 -12.11
CA HIS A 208 1.91 -0.77 -12.15
C HIS A 208 1.35 -0.56 -10.74
N LEU A 209 1.21 -1.63 -9.94
CA LEU A 209 0.80 -1.51 -8.54
C LEU A 209 1.73 -0.57 -7.73
N PHE A 210 3.05 -0.70 -7.89
CA PHE A 210 4.00 0.17 -7.20
C PHE A 210 3.85 1.64 -7.63
N THR A 211 3.64 1.89 -8.92
CA THR A 211 3.37 3.22 -9.48
C THR A 211 2.06 3.81 -8.94
N GLU A 212 1.00 3.01 -8.88
CA GLU A 212 -0.30 3.38 -8.31
C GLU A 212 -0.17 3.77 -6.83
N ILE A 213 0.54 2.97 -6.04
CA ILE A 213 0.80 3.25 -4.62
C ILE A 213 1.61 4.54 -4.47
N ALA A 214 2.61 4.77 -5.32
CA ALA A 214 3.39 5.99 -5.28
C ALA A 214 2.57 7.24 -5.59
N PHE A 215 1.69 7.17 -6.59
CA PHE A 215 0.78 8.26 -6.91
C PHE A 215 -0.27 8.47 -5.80
N TYR A 216 -0.77 7.39 -5.21
CA TYR A 216 -1.66 7.42 -4.04
C TYR A 216 -1.03 8.16 -2.86
N ALA A 217 0.24 7.87 -2.56
CA ALA A 217 1.04 8.57 -1.55
C ALA A 217 1.16 10.06 -1.88
N LYS A 218 1.51 10.40 -3.12
CA LYS A 218 1.65 11.79 -3.60
C LYS A 218 0.36 12.59 -3.45
N LYS A 219 -0.79 12.00 -3.79
CA LYS A 219 -2.13 12.62 -3.66
C LYS A 219 -2.65 12.63 -2.22
N ARG A 220 -1.80 12.35 -1.23
CA ARG A 220 -2.13 12.34 0.20
C ARG A 220 -3.30 11.41 0.53
N ARG A 221 -3.38 10.27 -0.16
CA ARG A 221 -4.39 9.23 0.09
C ARG A 221 -5.83 9.63 -0.24
N LEU A 222 -6.00 10.57 -1.17
CA LEU A 222 -7.30 11.11 -1.56
C LEU A 222 -7.78 10.63 -2.93
N LEU A 223 -7.29 9.48 -3.41
CA LEU A 223 -7.74 8.89 -4.66
C LEU A 223 -8.91 7.93 -4.42
N PRO A 224 -10.06 8.14 -5.09
CA PRO A 224 -11.22 7.27 -4.93
C PRO A 224 -11.16 6.00 -5.78
N ALA A 225 -10.27 5.94 -6.77
CA ALA A 225 -10.17 4.85 -7.74
C ALA A 225 -8.76 4.78 -8.35
N SER A 226 -8.52 3.71 -9.13
CA SER A 226 -7.27 3.49 -9.86
C SER A 226 -6.96 4.65 -10.80
N PRO A 227 -5.77 5.28 -10.69
CA PRO A 227 -5.34 6.33 -11.59
C PRO A 227 -4.92 5.75 -12.96
N PRO A 228 -5.08 6.50 -14.06
CA PRO A 228 -4.56 6.11 -15.38
C PRO A 228 -3.05 6.38 -15.44
N VAL A 229 -2.25 5.51 -14.84
CA VAL A 229 -0.78 5.63 -14.82
C VAL A 229 -0.16 4.97 -16.04
N GLU A 230 0.74 5.68 -16.71
CA GLU A 230 1.55 5.17 -17.83
C GLU A 230 3.03 5.19 -17.42
N ILE A 231 3.63 4.02 -17.26
CA ILE A 231 5.04 3.91 -16.88
C ILE A 231 5.91 4.24 -18.10
N GLU A 232 6.84 5.18 -17.93
CA GLU A 232 7.79 5.56 -19.00
C GLU A 232 9.15 4.89 -18.84
N LYS A 233 9.62 4.76 -17.59
CA LYS A 233 10.94 4.15 -17.31
C LYS A 233 10.98 3.62 -15.90
N VAL A 234 11.56 2.43 -15.75
CA VAL A 234 11.89 1.83 -14.46
C VAL A 234 13.37 1.51 -14.40
N VAL A 235 14.03 1.93 -13.33
CA VAL A 235 15.39 1.53 -12.99
C VAL A 235 15.38 0.81 -11.65
N VAL A 236 15.97 -0.39 -11.61
CA VAL A 236 16.07 -1.24 -10.43
C VAL A 236 17.50 -1.24 -9.93
N VAL A 237 17.66 -1.09 -8.61
CA VAL A 237 18.96 -1.15 -7.93
C VAL A 237 18.88 -2.16 -6.79
N THR A 238 19.87 -3.05 -6.75
CA THR A 238 20.08 -4.03 -5.68
C THR A 238 21.47 -3.84 -5.07
N GLU A 239 21.66 -4.30 -3.84
CA GLU A 239 22.98 -4.35 -3.22
C GLU A 239 23.90 -5.35 -3.93
N GLU A 240 23.33 -6.50 -4.31
CA GLU A 240 24.02 -7.61 -4.93
C GLU A 240 24.31 -7.33 -6.42
N ASP A 241 25.56 -7.61 -6.82
CA ASP A 241 25.94 -7.66 -8.22
C ASP A 241 25.52 -9.03 -8.77
N THR A 242 24.54 -9.05 -9.67
CA THR A 242 24.02 -10.27 -10.30
C THR A 242 24.59 -10.37 -11.71
N ALA A 243 24.99 -11.58 -12.13
CA ALA A 243 25.49 -11.80 -13.48
C ALA A 243 24.41 -11.56 -14.54
N ASP A 244 23.16 -11.85 -14.19
CA ASP A 244 21.97 -11.57 -14.99
C ASP A 244 21.22 -10.37 -14.38
N ALA A 245 21.18 -9.27 -15.10
CA ALA A 245 20.60 -8.02 -14.59
C ALA A 245 19.08 -8.13 -14.38
N ARG A 246 18.38 -9.02 -15.10
CA ARG A 246 16.93 -9.23 -14.94
C ARG A 246 16.58 -9.87 -13.59
N GLU A 247 17.53 -10.57 -12.96
CA GLU A 247 17.31 -11.17 -11.63
C GLU A 247 17.05 -10.09 -10.57
N LYS A 248 17.48 -8.84 -10.81
CA LYS A 248 17.20 -7.70 -9.92
C LYS A 248 15.70 -7.42 -9.76
N LEU A 249 14.87 -7.69 -10.77
CA LEU A 249 13.41 -7.56 -10.66
C LEU A 249 12.82 -8.55 -9.64
N ARG A 250 13.42 -9.74 -9.56
CA ARG A 250 13.01 -10.84 -8.66
C ARG A 250 13.71 -10.78 -7.30
N ALA A 251 14.66 -9.87 -7.10
CA ALA A 251 15.39 -9.73 -5.85
C ALA A 251 14.44 -9.38 -4.70
N LYS A 252 14.60 -10.01 -3.54
CA LYS A 252 13.74 -9.74 -2.36
C LYS A 252 13.77 -8.26 -1.97
N ASN A 253 14.97 -7.69 -1.94
CA ASN A 253 15.22 -6.31 -1.57
C ASN A 253 15.67 -5.51 -2.80
N ALA A 254 15.01 -4.39 -3.08
CA ALA A 254 15.36 -3.56 -4.23
C ALA A 254 14.87 -2.13 -4.04
N VAL A 255 15.56 -1.19 -4.70
CA VAL A 255 15.10 0.18 -4.89
C VAL A 255 14.68 0.36 -6.34
N PHE A 256 13.49 0.92 -6.54
CA PHE A 256 12.88 1.19 -7.82
C PHE A 256 12.78 2.69 -8.04
N TYR A 257 13.26 3.13 -9.19
CA TYR A 257 13.09 4.47 -9.69
C TYR A 257 12.13 4.39 -10.86
N ILE A 258 10.91 4.86 -10.66
CA ILE A 258 9.84 4.88 -11.67
C ILE A 258 9.57 6.31 -12.14
N SER A 259 9.69 6.57 -13.45
CA SER A 259 9.11 7.74 -14.10
C SER A 259 7.86 7.33 -14.86
N TYR A 260 6.81 8.15 -14.76
CA TYR A 260 5.49 7.80 -15.26
C TYR A 260 4.68 9.06 -15.53
N LYS A 261 3.70 8.95 -16.43
CA LYS A 261 2.67 9.96 -16.68
C LYS A 261 1.41 9.61 -15.92
N CYS A 262 0.74 10.63 -15.42
CA CYS A 262 -0.62 10.53 -14.89
C CYS A 262 -1.29 11.89 -14.97
N GLU A 263 -2.56 11.94 -15.42
CA GLU A 263 -3.28 13.22 -15.58
C GLU A 263 -2.54 14.24 -16.46
N ASP A 264 -1.88 13.75 -17.53
CA ASP A 264 -1.04 14.54 -18.45
C ASP A 264 0.18 15.23 -17.80
N GLU A 265 0.54 14.85 -16.57
CA GLU A 265 1.71 15.36 -15.86
C GLU A 265 2.81 14.29 -15.73
N ASP A 266 4.06 14.71 -15.93
CA ASP A 266 5.23 13.86 -15.69
C ASP A 266 5.52 13.73 -14.20
N HIS A 267 5.75 12.50 -13.75
CA HIS A 267 6.00 12.15 -12.37
C HIS A 267 7.22 11.24 -12.21
N LYS A 268 7.82 11.33 -11.03
CA LYS A 268 8.94 10.50 -10.59
C LYS A 268 8.67 10.02 -9.17
N ALA A 269 9.00 8.77 -8.89
CA ALA A 269 8.87 8.17 -7.57
C ALA A 269 10.06 7.26 -7.28
N THR A 270 10.55 7.31 -6.04
CA THR A 270 11.51 6.32 -5.55
C THR A 270 10.80 5.42 -4.56
N ILE A 271 10.87 4.12 -4.81
CA ILE A 271 10.20 3.10 -4.01
C ILE A 271 11.25 2.11 -3.52
N ARG A 272 11.20 1.74 -2.24
CA ARG A 272 12.07 0.70 -1.68
C ARG A 272 11.21 -0.45 -1.19
N ARG A 273 11.52 -1.65 -1.71
CA ARG A 273 10.99 -2.92 -1.21
C ARG A 273 12.05 -3.58 -0.35
N THR A 274 11.66 -3.97 0.86
CA THR A 274 12.51 -4.76 1.77
C THR A 274 11.74 -5.95 2.34
N MET A 275 12.48 -7.00 2.68
CA MET A 275 12.05 -8.19 3.39
C MET A 275 13.06 -8.43 4.51
N ASP A 276 12.57 -8.83 5.69
CA ASP A 276 13.38 -9.13 6.87
C ASP A 276 13.75 -10.63 6.98
N GLY A 277 13.49 -11.39 5.92
CA GLY A 277 13.77 -12.83 5.86
C GLY A 277 12.71 -13.71 6.52
N LYS A 278 11.71 -13.13 7.21
CA LYS A 278 10.56 -13.89 7.72
C LYS A 278 9.55 -14.15 6.59
N PRO A 279 8.79 -15.27 6.65
CA PRO A 279 7.72 -15.50 5.71
C PRO A 279 6.66 -14.40 5.83
N GLU A 280 5.99 -14.11 4.73
CA GLU A 280 4.88 -13.16 4.59
C GLU A 280 5.23 -11.67 4.81
N HIS A 281 6.45 -11.38 5.26
CA HIS A 281 6.90 -10.04 5.56
C HIS A 281 7.44 -9.32 4.33
N MET A 282 6.88 -8.13 4.07
CA MET A 282 7.41 -7.20 3.08
C MET A 282 7.06 -5.77 3.46
N ARG A 283 8.05 -4.88 3.40
CA ARG A 283 7.90 -3.45 3.62
C ARG A 283 8.08 -2.69 2.33
N LEU A 284 7.16 -1.77 2.05
CA LEU A 284 7.19 -0.86 0.92
C LEU A 284 7.27 0.58 1.43
N GLU A 285 8.33 1.29 1.05
CA GLU A 285 8.54 2.70 1.36
C GLU A 285 8.49 3.52 0.08
N VAL A 286 7.81 4.68 0.12
CA VAL A 286 7.72 5.59 -1.03
C VAL A 286 8.25 6.96 -0.63
N ALA A 287 9.20 7.46 -1.43
CA ALA A 287 9.58 8.86 -1.47
C ALA A 287 8.96 9.49 -2.72
N SER A 288 7.98 10.35 -2.52
CA SER A 288 7.46 11.25 -3.55
C SER A 288 8.03 12.64 -3.28
N ASP A 289 8.56 13.29 -4.31
CA ASP A 289 8.96 14.70 -4.23
C ASP A 289 7.71 15.55 -3.98
N PHE A 290 7.39 15.80 -2.71
CA PHE A 290 6.32 16.70 -2.30
C PHE A 290 6.78 18.12 -2.61
N LYS A 291 6.61 18.59 -3.85
CA LYS A 291 6.57 20.03 -4.10
C LYS A 291 5.30 20.55 -3.43
N GLY A 292 5.49 21.21 -2.29
CA GLY A 292 4.44 21.81 -1.48
C GLY A 292 3.74 22.97 -2.17
#